data_AF-A0A2E9H1P8-F1
#
_entry.id   AF-A0A2E9H1P8-F1
#
_cell.length_a   1.000
_cell.length_b   1.000
_cell.length_c   1.000
_cell.angle_alpha   90.00
_cell.angle_beta   90.00
_cell.angle_gamma   90.00
#
_symmetry.space_group_name_H-M   'P 1'
#
loop_
_entity.id
_entity.type
_entity.pdbx_description
1 polymer ?
#
loop_
_entity_poly.entity_id
_entity_poly.type
_entity_poly.pdbx_seq_one_letter_code
_entity_poly.pdbx_strand_id
1 'polypeptide(L)'
;MSRQRGFVLVSLTLFSLLLAAQWLHIAMQQRQLQWLALMNFTDGIVDRRHLIRSLAMQLERMPNAQELELSQQASGIVWSFVIDDTTADSLRWRLFIPRRAWAERIVGRSGGEIDGSFWVSTETSPIT
;
A
#
# COMPACT_ATOMS: atom_id res chain seq x y z
N MET A 1 -44.64 -34.47 -21.71
CA MET A 1 -44.13 -33.94 -20.41
C MET A 1 -42.62 -34.13 -20.18
N SER A 2 -41.92 -35.08 -20.80
CA SER A 2 -40.46 -35.29 -20.57
C SER A 2 -39.55 -34.20 -21.14
N ARG A 3 -39.84 -33.66 -22.35
CA ARG A 3 -39.04 -32.60 -22.99
C ARG A 3 -38.99 -31.28 -22.19
N GLN A 4 -40.10 -30.90 -21.55
CA GLN A 4 -40.15 -29.69 -20.71
C GLN A 4 -39.29 -29.83 -19.45
N ARG A 5 -39.25 -31.02 -18.82
CA ARG A 5 -38.40 -31.28 -17.65
C ARG A 5 -36.91 -31.25 -18.00
N GLY A 6 -36.54 -31.79 -19.16
CA GLY A 6 -35.16 -31.70 -19.67
C GLY A 6 -34.73 -30.26 -19.96
N PHE A 7 -35.62 -29.44 -20.53
CA PHE A 7 -35.35 -28.03 -20.78
C PHE A 7 -35.14 -27.25 -19.47
N VAL A 8 -35.98 -27.48 -18.46
CA VAL A 8 -35.84 -26.85 -17.14
C VAL A 8 -34.51 -27.22 -16.47
N LEU A 9 -34.11 -28.49 -16.53
CA LEU A 9 -32.81 -28.94 -15.99
C LEU A 9 -31.63 -28.27 -16.70
N VAL A 10 -31.67 -28.19 -18.03
CA VAL A 10 -30.63 -27.51 -18.83
C VAL A 10 -30.59 -26.01 -18.54
N SER A 11 -31.73 -25.35 -18.41
CA SER A 11 -31.78 -23.94 -18.02
C SER A 11 -31.22 -23.72 -16.62
N LEU A 12 -31.51 -24.61 -15.66
CA LEU A 12 -31.00 -24.51 -14.30
C LEU A 12 -29.48 -24.72 -14.23
N THR A 13 -28.94 -25.66 -15.00
CA THR A 13 -27.49 -25.90 -15.06
C THR A 13 -26.75 -24.76 -15.74
N LEU A 14 -27.27 -24.23 -16.84
CA LEU A 14 -26.71 -23.05 -17.51
C LEU A 14 -26.75 -21.82 -16.60
N PHE A 15 -27.86 -21.61 -15.88
CA PHE A 15 -27.98 -20.52 -14.91
C PHE A 15 -26.98 -20.67 -13.76
N SER A 16 -26.80 -21.89 -13.24
CA SER A 16 -25.81 -22.19 -12.20
C SER A 16 -24.38 -21.96 -12.69
N LEU A 17 -24.09 -22.30 -13.95
CA LEU A 17 -22.79 -22.05 -14.59
C LEU A 17 -22.52 -20.54 -14.73
N LEU A 18 -23.52 -19.76 -15.15
CA LEU A 18 -23.42 -18.31 -15.26
C LEU A 18 -23.18 -17.65 -13.89
N LEU A 19 -23.88 -18.12 -12.85
CA LEU A 19 -23.64 -17.67 -11.47
C LEU A 19 -22.21 -17.97 -11.02
N ALA A 20 -21.72 -19.19 -11.25
CA ALA A 20 -20.36 -19.57 -10.90
C ALA A 20 -19.31 -18.71 -11.63
N ALA A 21 -19.52 -18.43 -12.92
CA ALA A 21 -18.66 -17.55 -13.71
C ALA A 21 -18.66 -16.12 -13.15
N GLN A 22 -19.83 -15.59 -12.77
CA GLN A 22 -19.95 -14.26 -12.17
C GLN A 22 -19.20 -14.16 -10.83
N TRP A 23 -19.33 -15.18 -9.97
CA TRP A 23 -18.59 -15.23 -8.70
C TRP A 23 -17.08 -15.27 -8.91
N LEU A 24 -16.62 -16.05 -9.89
CA LEU A 24 -15.20 -16.09 -10.25
C LEU A 24 -14.71 -14.72 -10.74
N HIS A 25 -15.50 -14.05 -11.58
CA HIS A 25 -15.17 -12.72 -12.10
C HIS A 25 -15.03 -11.69 -10.96
N ILE A 26 -15.96 -11.68 -10.02
CA ILE A 26 -15.90 -10.80 -8.84
C ILE A 26 -14.66 -11.10 -8.00
N ALA A 27 -14.33 -12.38 -7.78
CA ALA A 27 -13.14 -12.76 -7.02
C ALA A 27 -11.84 -12.28 -7.72
N MET A 28 -11.77 -12.38 -9.05
CA MET A 28 -10.65 -11.86 -9.83
C MET A 28 -10.53 -10.33 -9.74
N GLN A 29 -11.65 -9.61 -9.87
CA GLN A 29 -11.67 -8.15 -9.73
C GLN A 29 -11.20 -7.71 -8.33
N GLN A 30 -11.69 -8.38 -7.28
CA GLN A 30 -11.24 -8.10 -5.91
C GLN A 30 -9.75 -8.34 -5.74
N ARG A 31 -9.20 -9.42 -6.32
CA ARG A 31 -7.76 -9.68 -6.30
C ARG A 31 -6.97 -8.59 -7.03
N GLN A 32 -7.46 -8.12 -8.16
CA GLN A 32 -6.81 -7.03 -8.91
C GLN A 32 -6.83 -5.73 -8.12
N LEU A 33 -7.94 -5.37 -7.48
CA LEU A 33 -8.02 -4.20 -6.61
C LEU A 33 -7.07 -4.30 -5.41
N GLN A 34 -6.94 -5.48 -4.81
CA GLN A 34 -5.97 -5.71 -3.73
C GLN A 34 -4.53 -5.55 -4.21
N TRP A 35 -4.23 -5.99 -5.43
CA TRP A 35 -2.92 -5.80 -6.03
C TRP A 35 -2.63 -4.32 -6.28
N LEU A 36 -3.56 -3.59 -6.91
CA LEU A 36 -3.42 -2.14 -7.14
C LEU A 36 -3.25 -1.36 -5.83
N ALA A 37 -4.04 -1.69 -4.80
CA ALA A 37 -3.91 -1.07 -3.49
C ALA A 37 -2.53 -1.31 -2.86
N LEU A 38 -1.98 -2.52 -3.03
CA LEU A 38 -0.60 -2.83 -2.61
C LEU A 38 0.43 -2.02 -3.39
N MET A 39 0.30 -1.92 -4.71
CA MET A 39 1.21 -1.11 -5.54
C MET A 39 1.19 0.35 -5.11
N ASN A 40 0.00 0.95 -4.99
CA ASN A 40 -0.16 2.34 -4.54
C ASN A 40 0.45 2.57 -3.15
N PHE A 41 0.31 1.59 -2.24
CA PHE A 41 0.94 1.67 -0.92
C PHE A 41 2.48 1.67 -1.03
N THR A 42 3.06 0.79 -1.86
CA THR A 42 4.51 0.73 -2.06
C THR A 42 5.05 1.96 -2.77
N ASP A 43 4.32 2.50 -3.75
CA ASP A 43 4.71 3.73 -4.46
C ASP A 43 4.66 4.92 -3.49
N GLY A 44 3.65 4.97 -2.62
CA GLY A 44 3.57 5.95 -1.55
C GLY A 44 4.74 5.89 -0.56
N ILE A 45 5.33 4.72 -0.29
CA ILE A 45 6.56 4.61 0.51
C ILE A 45 7.73 5.27 -0.21
N VAL A 46 7.88 4.97 -1.49
CA VAL A 46 8.97 5.47 -2.33
C VAL A 46 8.90 7.00 -2.43
N ASP A 47 7.72 7.56 -2.70
CA ASP A 47 7.50 9.01 -2.77
C ASP A 47 7.89 9.72 -1.46
N ARG A 48 7.52 9.15 -0.31
CA ARG A 48 7.87 9.70 1.01
C ARG A 48 9.37 9.69 1.25
N ARG A 49 10.06 8.60 0.90
CA ARG A 49 11.53 8.55 0.98
C ARG A 49 12.17 9.59 0.09
N HIS A 50 11.67 9.78 -1.13
CA HIS A 50 12.19 10.81 -2.01
C HIS A 50 12.03 12.20 -1.43
N LEU A 51 10.91 12.53 -0.78
CA LEU A 51 10.75 13.81 -0.09
C LEU A 51 11.70 13.94 1.10
N ILE A 52 11.77 12.94 1.96
CA ILE A 52 12.65 12.99 3.14
C ILE A 52 14.10 13.22 2.68
N ARG A 53 14.53 12.51 1.63
CA ARG A 53 15.88 12.67 1.07
C ARG A 53 16.06 14.02 0.40
N SER A 54 15.09 14.51 -0.37
CA SER A 54 15.23 15.81 -1.04
C SER A 54 15.31 16.96 -0.04
N LEU A 55 14.48 16.92 1.01
CA LEU A 55 14.55 17.86 2.12
C LEU A 55 15.86 17.72 2.90
N ALA A 56 16.31 16.49 3.16
CA ALA A 56 17.56 16.27 3.85
C ALA A 56 18.76 16.84 3.08
N MET A 57 18.77 16.70 1.76
CA MET A 57 19.78 17.31 0.89
C MET A 57 19.70 18.84 0.88
N GLN A 58 18.49 19.42 0.90
CA GLN A 58 18.32 20.88 0.94
C GLN A 58 18.74 21.49 2.28
N LEU A 59 18.56 20.76 3.38
CA LEU A 59 18.88 21.21 4.73
C LEU A 59 20.29 20.81 5.18
N GLU A 60 20.98 19.96 4.42
CA GLU A 60 22.25 19.30 4.79
C GLU A 60 22.18 18.52 6.12
N ARG A 61 20.97 18.14 6.55
CA ARG A 61 20.67 17.36 7.76
C ARG A 61 19.32 16.69 7.63
N MET A 62 18.99 15.73 8.50
CA MET A 62 17.62 15.19 8.52
C MET A 62 16.58 16.27 8.87
N PRO A 63 15.46 16.34 8.12
CA PRO A 63 14.38 17.27 8.43
C PRO A 63 13.65 16.83 9.70
N ASN A 64 13.20 17.78 10.51
CA ASN A 64 12.34 17.48 11.64
C ASN A 64 10.87 17.28 11.21
N ALA A 65 10.03 16.84 12.15
CA ALA A 65 8.62 16.59 11.87
C ALA A 65 7.88 17.83 11.34
N GLN A 66 8.17 19.01 11.89
CA GLN A 66 7.53 20.26 11.50
C GLN A 66 7.94 20.69 10.07
N GLU A 67 9.21 20.50 9.70
CA GLU A 67 9.71 20.78 8.35
C GLU A 67 9.08 19.85 7.31
N LEU A 68 8.88 18.58 7.66
CA LEU A 68 8.17 17.62 6.83
C LEU A 68 6.69 17.97 6.68
N GLU A 69 6.02 18.41 7.75
CA GLU A 69 4.63 18.88 7.68
C GLU A 69 4.48 20.11 6.80
N LEU A 70 5.38 21.09 6.91
CA LEU A 70 5.37 22.29 6.07
C LEU A 70 5.61 21.95 4.60
N SER A 71 6.53 21.02 4.32
CA SER A 71 6.79 20.56 2.95
C SER A 71 5.59 19.81 2.34
N GLN A 72 4.87 19.03 3.15
CA GLN A 72 3.61 18.39 2.73
C GLN A 72 2.52 19.41 2.40
N GLN A 73 2.35 20.44 3.23
CA GLN A 73 1.40 21.51 2.97
C GLN A 73 1.74 22.28 1.68
N ALA A 74 3.01 22.58 1.47
CA ALA A 74 3.49 23.29 0.28
C ALA A 74 3.33 22.48 -1.01
N SER A 75 3.48 21.15 -0.94
CA SER A 75 3.28 20.26 -2.09
C SER A 75 1.81 19.98 -2.39
N GLY A 76 0.89 20.32 -1.48
CA GLY A 76 -0.54 20.04 -1.64
C GLY A 76 -0.88 18.55 -1.52
N ILE A 77 0.05 17.73 -1.00
CA ILE A 77 -0.10 16.29 -0.88
C ILE A 77 -0.19 15.92 0.61
N VAL A 78 -1.32 15.32 1.00
CA VAL A 78 -1.52 14.84 2.37
C VAL A 78 -0.95 13.43 2.50
N TRP A 79 0.06 13.25 3.35
CA TRP A 79 0.63 11.94 3.62
C TRP A 79 0.36 11.50 5.07
N SER A 80 -0.26 10.33 5.23
CA SER A 80 -0.34 9.68 6.53
C SER A 80 0.96 8.93 6.80
N PHE A 81 1.87 9.46 7.61
CA PHE A 81 2.92 8.69 8.26
C PHE A 81 3.23 9.27 9.63
N VAL A 82 3.70 8.41 10.53
CA VAL A 82 4.04 8.80 11.90
C VAL A 82 5.55 8.82 12.01
N ILE A 83 6.10 9.96 12.46
CA ILE A 83 7.50 10.08 12.78
C ILE A 83 7.65 9.62 14.23
N ASP A 84 8.44 8.58 14.44
CA ASP A 84 8.65 8.00 15.77
C ASP A 84 9.82 8.66 16.48
N ASP A 85 10.88 8.98 15.73
CA ASP A 85 12.08 9.61 16.26
C ASP A 85 12.77 10.44 15.17
N THR A 86 13.41 11.53 15.57
CA THR A 86 14.24 12.34 14.67
C THR A 86 15.48 12.83 15.40
N THR A 87 16.62 12.54 14.81
CA THR A 87 17.93 13.09 15.17
C THR A 87 18.48 13.91 14.00
N ALA A 88 19.61 14.58 14.19
CA ALA A 88 20.27 15.32 13.10
C ALA A 88 20.66 14.41 11.91
N ASP A 89 20.95 13.14 12.18
CA ASP A 89 21.52 12.21 11.20
C ASP A 89 20.55 11.09 10.80
N SER A 90 19.45 10.91 11.54
CA SER A 90 18.50 9.83 11.28
C SER A 90 17.05 10.24 11.53
N LEU A 91 16.15 9.68 10.74
CA LEU A 91 14.72 9.85 10.89
C LEU A 91 14.04 8.48 10.82
N ARG A 92 13.37 8.11 11.92
CA ARG A 92 12.58 6.89 11.99
C ARG A 92 11.11 7.22 11.80
N TRP A 93 10.48 6.53 10.86
CA TRP A 93 9.08 6.74 10.52
C TRP A 93 8.37 5.43 10.22
N ARG A 94 7.05 5.43 10.41
CA ARG A 94 6.20 4.25 10.24
C ARG A 94 4.90 4.54 9.52
N LEU A 95 4.39 3.48 8.90
CA LEU A 95 3.13 3.44 8.17
C LEU A 95 2.27 2.28 8.67
N PHE A 96 0.99 2.54 8.91
CA PHE A 96 0.05 1.47 9.19
C PHE A 96 -0.14 0.59 7.95
N ILE A 97 -0.05 -0.72 8.13
CA ILE A 97 -0.25 -1.70 7.07
C ILE A 97 -1.73 -2.10 7.08
N PRO A 98 -2.51 -1.78 6.03
CA PRO A 98 -3.95 -2.06 6.02
C PRO A 98 -4.29 -3.55 6.08
N ARG A 99 -3.37 -4.39 5.59
CA ARG A 99 -3.54 -5.85 5.55
C ARG A 99 -2.24 -6.54 5.87
N ARG A 100 -2.24 -7.35 6.93
CA ARG A 100 -1.05 -8.11 7.36
C ARG A 100 -0.47 -9.01 6.26
N ALA A 101 -1.32 -9.55 5.38
CA ALA A 101 -0.88 -10.36 4.23
C ALA A 101 -0.01 -9.59 3.21
N TRP A 102 0.09 -8.26 3.33
CA TRP A 102 0.95 -7.43 2.49
C TRP A 102 2.36 -7.26 3.07
N ALA A 103 2.56 -7.52 4.36
CA ALA A 103 3.80 -7.21 5.10
C ALA A 103 5.05 -7.72 4.38
N GLU A 104 5.12 -9.01 4.07
CA GLU A 104 6.26 -9.62 3.37
C GLU A 104 6.50 -9.01 1.99
N ARG A 105 5.44 -8.69 1.25
CA ARG A 105 5.55 -8.09 -0.10
C ARG A 105 6.01 -6.64 -0.04
N ILE A 106 5.56 -5.89 0.96
CA ILE A 106 5.98 -4.52 1.21
C ILE A 106 7.48 -4.51 1.53
N VAL A 107 7.92 -5.35 2.47
CA VAL A 107 9.35 -5.47 2.83
C VAL A 107 10.18 -5.91 1.64
N GLY A 108 9.74 -6.92 0.89
CA GLY A 108 10.48 -7.40 -0.29
C GLY A 108 10.65 -6.35 -1.40
N ARG A 109 9.74 -5.38 -1.50
CA ARG A 109 9.79 -4.32 -2.51
C ARG A 109 10.45 -3.03 -2.04
N SER A 110 10.19 -2.64 -0.80
CA SER A 110 10.56 -1.33 -0.26
C SER A 110 11.61 -1.43 0.86
N GLY A 111 12.04 -2.62 1.25
CA GLY A 111 12.88 -2.83 2.43
C GLY A 111 12.15 -2.41 3.72
N GLY A 112 12.92 -1.98 4.72
CA GLY A 112 12.39 -1.67 6.04
C GLY A 112 11.99 -2.92 6.82
N GLU A 113 11.25 -2.72 7.91
CA GLU A 113 10.91 -3.75 8.87
C GLU A 113 9.42 -3.72 9.23
N ILE A 114 8.93 -4.79 9.83
CA ILE A 114 7.53 -4.89 10.29
C ILE A 114 7.53 -4.90 11.81
N ASP A 115 6.88 -3.91 12.41
CA ASP A 115 6.63 -3.83 13.84
C ASP A 115 5.12 -3.87 14.11
N GLY A 116 4.63 -5.04 14.51
CA GLY A 116 3.21 -5.28 14.74
C GLY A 116 2.35 -5.04 13.49
N SER A 117 1.56 -3.96 13.52
CA SER A 117 0.69 -3.54 12.40
C SER A 117 1.32 -2.44 11.54
N PHE A 118 2.59 -2.10 11.77
CA PHE A 118 3.27 -1.02 11.09
C PHE A 118 4.44 -1.53 10.26
N TRP A 119 4.63 -0.90 9.12
CA TRP A 119 5.88 -0.92 8.39
C TRP A 119 6.73 0.23 8.91
N VAL A 120 8.01 -0.01 9.16
CA VAL A 120 8.93 0.95 9.78
C VAL A 120 10.19 1.06 8.93
N SER A 121 10.69 2.28 8.78
CA SER A 121 11.97 2.55 8.11
C SER A 121 12.72 3.62 8.86
N THR A 122 14.04 3.47 8.89
CA THR A 122 14.97 4.48 9.36
C THR A 122 15.72 5.00 8.15
N GLU A 123 15.56 6.29 7.85
CA GLU A 123 16.37 6.97 6.86
C GLU A 123 17.56 7.63 7.56
N THR A 124 18.74 7.54 6.96
CA THR A 124 19.95 8.22 7.43
C THR A 124 20.32 9.34 6.47
N SER A 125 20.88 10.43 6.99
CA SER A 125 21.33 11.58 6.18
C SER A 125 22.22 11.06 5.04
N PRO A 126 22.03 11.52 3.79
CA PRO A 126 22.84 11.07 2.67
C PRO A 126 24.30 11.58 2.72
N ILE A 127 24.77 12.17 3.82
CA ILE A 127 26.11 12.77 3.92
C ILE A 127 27.01 11.92 4.83
N THR A 128 27.82 11.10 4.16
CA THR A 128 29.24 11.43 3.93
C THR A 128 29.47 11.60 2.44
#